data_AF-R9HVQ2-F1
#
_entry.id   AF-R9HVQ2-F1
#
_cell.length_a   1.000
_cell.length_b   1.000
_cell.length_c   1.000
_cell.angle_alpha   90.00
_cell.angle_beta   90.00
_cell.angle_gamma   90.00
#
_symmetry.space_group_name_H-M   'P 1'
#
loop_
_entity.id
_entity.type
_entity.pdbx_description
1 polymer ?
#
loop_
_entity_poly.entity_id
_entity_poly.type
_entity_poly.pdbx_seq_one_letter_code
_entity_poly.pdbx_strand_id
1 'polypeptide(L)'
;MNKDFRKYYISIAGGLGNQMLSYSLWYYLTYVKKKKTKLFPITAGLQDHNKLEINILFPNTENIGEETNSIKQYQKFCSSINKCLNKIGNMLRIKYNLDISQVLLSPLIIFPRYKSYTFISEIIDDIHSIFKFPFDNDERNRKLIKEMDINQSVSIHVRRGDYQSKLVWRLLLGDICEEQYYNDAIAFVKKQFSTPQFYIFSDDINWCQQNLNIKDATYINWNSGKNSFRDMQLMTHCKANIIANSTFSLMATWLNIHNDCIHIVPSKWTNTNPDLSYKKYIPSNWVTINNSQPFISIIIDNDVIYPTPIINSILQQSISDFEIILPKKYSKLKKKDNRIKINTKAIGHHLLEIKKHTKWIHKDRYYLQKSIIKLLE
;
A
#
# COMPACT_ATOMS: atom_id res chain seq x y z
N MET A 1 33.27 16.40 -8.07
CA MET A 1 32.13 15.44 -8.11
C MET A 1 32.59 14.10 -7.56
N ASN A 2 32.15 13.71 -6.36
CA ASN A 2 32.40 12.36 -5.84
C ASN A 2 31.63 11.37 -6.71
N LYS A 3 32.31 10.62 -7.59
CA LYS A 3 31.70 9.52 -8.34
C LYS A 3 31.33 8.44 -7.32
N ASP A 4 30.03 8.24 -7.11
CA ASP A 4 29.52 7.16 -6.29
C ASP A 4 29.78 5.82 -6.99
N PHE A 5 30.82 5.11 -6.54
CA PHE A 5 31.23 3.82 -7.12
C PHE A 5 30.34 2.65 -6.68
N ARG A 6 29.34 2.87 -5.82
CA ARG A 6 28.49 1.82 -5.29
C ARG A 6 27.66 1.18 -6.40
N LYS A 7 27.52 -0.15 -6.33
CA LYS A 7 26.63 -0.93 -7.20
C LYS A 7 25.32 -1.21 -6.47
N TYR A 8 24.20 -0.76 -7.03
CA TYR A 8 22.87 -0.92 -6.47
C TYR A 8 22.21 -2.19 -7.00
N TYR A 9 21.68 -3.00 -6.09
CA TYR A 9 20.95 -4.23 -6.38
C TYR A 9 19.47 -3.97 -6.13
N ILE A 10 18.63 -4.07 -7.15
CA ILE A 10 17.22 -3.68 -7.09
C ILE A 10 16.39 -4.91 -7.40
N SER A 11 15.48 -5.26 -6.50
CA SER A 11 14.64 -6.44 -6.67
C SER A 11 13.30 -6.12 -7.32
N ILE A 12 12.80 -7.05 -8.12
CA ILE A 12 11.41 -7.11 -8.57
C ILE A 12 10.67 -8.24 -7.86
N ALA A 13 9.51 -7.95 -7.29
CA ALA A 13 8.64 -8.90 -6.61
C ALA A 13 7.20 -8.38 -6.58
N GLY A 14 6.24 -9.23 -6.21
CA GLY A 14 4.82 -8.90 -6.14
C GLY A 14 4.15 -8.77 -7.50
N GLY A 15 2.93 -8.21 -7.50
CA GLY A 15 2.13 -7.98 -8.71
C GLY A 15 2.68 -6.86 -9.58
N LEU A 16 2.08 -6.70 -10.76
CA LEU A 16 2.55 -5.80 -11.83
C LEU A 16 2.91 -4.38 -11.37
N GLY A 17 2.08 -3.74 -10.53
CA GLY A 17 2.36 -2.40 -10.00
C GLY A 17 3.69 -2.31 -9.23
N ASN A 18 4.03 -3.32 -8.41
CA ASN A 18 5.33 -3.38 -7.72
C ASN A 18 6.47 -3.60 -8.71
N GLN A 19 6.27 -4.44 -9.73
CA GLN A 19 7.28 -4.70 -10.76
C GLN A 19 7.62 -3.41 -11.51
N MET A 20 6.61 -2.63 -11.90
CA MET A 20 6.77 -1.36 -12.61
C MET A 20 7.45 -0.30 -11.73
N LEU A 21 7.10 -0.19 -10.44
CA LEU A 21 7.78 0.72 -9.51
C LEU A 21 9.25 0.36 -9.32
N SER A 22 9.56 -0.93 -9.17
CA SER A 22 10.95 -1.42 -9.07
C SER A 22 11.74 -1.17 -10.35
N TYR A 23 11.13 -1.41 -11.52
CA TYR A 23 11.74 -1.12 -12.81
C TYR A 23 12.00 0.38 -12.98
N SER A 24 11.02 1.22 -12.64
CA SER A 24 11.15 2.68 -12.69
C SER A 24 12.29 3.18 -11.80
N LEU A 25 12.44 2.61 -10.60
CA LEU A 25 13.57 2.92 -9.72
C LEU A 25 14.92 2.53 -10.33
N TRP A 26 14.98 1.33 -10.92
CA TRP A 26 16.19 0.89 -11.61
C TRP A 26 16.52 1.81 -12.80
N TYR A 27 15.53 2.17 -13.61
CA TYR A 27 15.70 3.09 -14.73
C TYR A 27 16.23 4.45 -14.25
N TYR A 28 15.58 5.05 -13.24
CA TYR A 28 16.00 6.31 -12.64
C TYR A 28 17.45 6.28 -12.13
N LEU A 29 17.82 5.24 -11.37
CA LEU A 29 19.17 5.15 -10.82
C LEU A 29 20.23 4.93 -11.91
N THR A 30 19.90 4.16 -12.95
CA THR A 30 20.80 3.83 -14.05
C THR A 30 20.98 5.01 -14.99
N TYR A 31 19.89 5.55 -15.52
CA TYR A 31 19.91 6.50 -16.61
C TYR A 31 19.93 7.95 -16.17
N VAL A 32 19.23 8.30 -15.08
CA VAL A 32 19.21 9.68 -14.57
C VAL A 32 20.35 9.90 -13.58
N LYS A 33 20.50 9.03 -12.58
CA LYS A 33 21.53 9.19 -11.54
C LYS A 33 22.88 8.58 -11.90
N LYS A 34 23.01 7.97 -13.08
CA LYS A 34 24.25 7.38 -13.62
C LYS A 34 24.95 6.44 -12.62
N LYS A 35 24.16 5.68 -11.84
CA LYS A 35 24.66 4.69 -10.88
C LYS A 35 24.88 3.36 -11.58
N LYS A 36 25.82 2.56 -11.06
CA LYS A 36 25.91 1.15 -11.44
C LYS A 36 24.78 0.41 -10.77
N THR A 37 23.93 -0.26 -11.53
CA THR A 37 22.76 -0.97 -11.00
C THR A 37 22.71 -2.42 -11.50
N LYS A 38 21.93 -3.27 -10.82
CA LYS A 38 21.51 -4.58 -11.29
C LYS A 38 20.06 -4.80 -10.87
N LEU A 39 19.19 -5.07 -11.84
CA LEU A 39 17.79 -5.46 -11.63
C LEU A 39 17.67 -6.98 -11.69
N PHE A 40 16.91 -7.58 -10.76
CA PHE A 40 16.68 -9.02 -10.71
C PHE A 40 15.36 -9.35 -10.00
N PRO A 41 14.70 -10.48 -10.30
CA PRO A 41 13.48 -10.90 -9.61
C PRO A 41 13.81 -11.57 -8.26
N ILE A 42 12.89 -11.50 -7.30
CA ILE A 42 12.88 -12.42 -6.15
C ILE A 42 11.81 -13.47 -6.44
N THR A 43 12.25 -14.66 -6.89
CA THR A 43 11.35 -15.70 -7.43
C THR A 43 10.26 -16.13 -6.44
N ALA A 44 10.58 -16.18 -5.14
CA ALA A 44 9.61 -16.52 -4.11
C ALA A 44 8.50 -15.45 -3.97
N GLY A 45 8.85 -14.18 -4.14
CA GLY A 45 7.92 -13.05 -4.01
C GLY A 45 7.03 -12.83 -5.23
N LEU A 46 7.16 -13.66 -6.27
CA LEU A 46 6.39 -13.57 -7.52
C LEU A 46 5.26 -14.62 -7.60
N GLN A 47 5.23 -15.60 -6.68
CA GLN A 47 4.32 -16.75 -6.75
C GLN A 47 2.87 -16.40 -6.44
N ASP A 48 2.63 -15.36 -5.64
CA ASP A 48 1.27 -14.92 -5.26
C ASP A 48 0.52 -14.17 -6.39
N HIS A 49 1.17 -13.98 -7.54
CA HIS A 49 0.65 -13.24 -8.70
C HIS A 49 1.02 -13.95 -10.00
N ASN A 50 0.84 -13.29 -11.14
CA ASN A 50 1.15 -13.81 -12.48
C ASN A 50 2.67 -13.92 -12.79
N LYS A 51 3.52 -14.12 -11.77
CA LYS A 51 4.98 -14.20 -11.88
C LYS A 51 5.59 -12.91 -12.45
N LEU A 52 6.71 -13.00 -13.18
CA LEU A 52 7.36 -11.85 -13.83
C LEU A 52 6.67 -11.57 -15.17
N GLU A 53 5.90 -10.49 -15.25
CA GLU A 53 5.13 -10.14 -16.44
C GLU A 53 5.68 -8.94 -17.20
N ILE A 54 6.47 -8.09 -16.54
CA ILE A 54 6.81 -6.76 -17.05
C ILE A 54 7.48 -6.79 -18.45
N ASN A 55 8.45 -7.69 -18.70
CA ASN A 55 9.07 -7.83 -20.03
C ASN A 55 8.17 -8.48 -21.07
N ILE A 56 7.15 -9.23 -20.65
CA ILE A 56 6.18 -9.85 -21.55
C ILE A 56 5.17 -8.79 -22.01
N LEU A 57 4.73 -7.94 -21.09
CA LEU A 57 3.70 -6.93 -21.34
C LEU A 57 4.26 -5.68 -22.03
N PHE A 58 5.50 -5.30 -21.71
CA PHE A 58 6.10 -4.05 -22.17
C PHE A 58 7.41 -4.32 -22.93
N PRO A 59 7.37 -4.48 -24.26
CA PRO A 59 8.55 -4.82 -25.07
C PRO A 59 9.69 -3.81 -25.00
N ASN A 60 9.39 -2.55 -24.63
CA ASN A 60 10.40 -1.50 -24.47
C ASN A 60 11.21 -1.62 -23.17
N THR A 61 10.90 -2.61 -22.33
CA THR A 61 11.67 -2.87 -21.12
C THR A 61 12.92 -3.67 -21.42
N GLU A 62 14.05 -3.23 -20.89
CA GLU A 62 15.30 -3.99 -20.88
C GLU A 62 15.21 -5.32 -20.12
N ASN A 63 16.09 -6.24 -20.54
CA ASN A 63 16.21 -7.57 -19.95
C ASN A 63 16.53 -7.50 -18.45
N ILE A 64 15.70 -8.16 -17.66
CA ILE A 64 15.91 -8.33 -16.23
C ILE A 64 16.88 -9.49 -16.01
N GLY A 65 17.92 -9.29 -15.20
CA GLY A 65 18.87 -10.34 -14.85
C GLY A 65 18.30 -11.38 -13.89
N GLU A 66 19.08 -12.41 -13.58
CA GLU A 66 18.64 -13.50 -12.70
C GLU A 66 18.97 -13.27 -11.22
N GLU A 67 18.21 -13.96 -10.35
CA GLU A 67 18.51 -14.09 -8.93
C GLU A 67 19.62 -15.11 -8.68
N THR A 68 20.88 -14.66 -8.74
CA THR A 68 22.04 -15.52 -8.54
C THR A 68 22.18 -16.00 -7.09
N ASN A 69 22.87 -17.13 -6.88
CA ASN A 69 23.16 -17.63 -5.53
C ASN A 69 23.91 -16.61 -4.66
N SER A 70 24.81 -15.81 -5.25
CA SER A 70 25.50 -14.72 -4.55
C SER A 70 24.53 -13.64 -4.05
N ILE A 71 23.51 -13.29 -4.83
CA ILE A 71 22.47 -12.34 -4.41
C ILE A 71 21.65 -12.92 -3.26
N LYS A 72 21.25 -14.19 -3.35
CA LYS A 72 20.53 -14.88 -2.26
C LYS A 72 21.33 -14.91 -0.96
N GLN A 73 22.64 -15.19 -1.05
CA GLN A 73 23.54 -15.13 0.11
C GLN A 73 23.65 -13.71 0.67
N TYR A 74 23.77 -12.70 -0.19
CA TYR A 74 23.84 -11.30 0.23
C TYR A 74 22.56 -10.80 0.92
N GLN A 75 21.38 -11.19 0.40
CA GLN A 75 20.09 -10.95 1.05
C GLN A 75 20.04 -11.59 2.45
N LYS A 76 20.45 -12.86 2.57
CA LYS A 76 20.51 -13.57 3.86
C LYS A 76 21.45 -12.88 4.84
N PHE A 77 22.62 -12.46 4.37
CA PHE A 77 23.60 -11.71 5.17
C PHE A 77 23.01 -10.39 5.71
N CYS A 78 22.42 -9.56 4.84
CA CYS A 78 21.78 -8.31 5.25
C CYS A 78 20.64 -8.56 6.25
N SER A 79 19.81 -9.59 6.02
CA SER A 79 18.72 -9.98 6.92
C SER A 79 19.23 -10.41 8.30
N SER A 80 20.30 -11.20 8.35
CA SER A 80 20.92 -11.65 9.61
C SER A 80 21.49 -10.47 10.41
N ILE A 81 22.16 -9.53 9.75
CA ILE A 81 22.67 -8.32 10.41
C ILE A 81 21.53 -7.48 10.95
N ASN A 82 20.51 -7.20 10.13
CA ASN A 82 19.35 -6.42 10.57
C ASN A 82 18.65 -7.08 11.78
N LYS A 83 18.54 -8.42 11.82
CA LYS A 83 18.01 -9.15 12.99
C LYS A 83 18.89 -8.95 14.24
N CYS A 84 20.21 -9.02 14.08
CA CYS A 84 21.16 -8.81 15.17
C CYS A 84 21.07 -7.37 15.71
N LEU A 85 21.09 -6.36 14.83
CA LEU A 85 20.95 -4.95 15.18
C LEU A 85 19.63 -4.67 15.90
N ASN A 86 18.52 -5.25 15.41
CA ASN A 86 17.23 -5.12 16.06
C ASN A 86 17.21 -5.77 17.45
N LYS A 87 17.88 -6.91 17.64
CA LYS A 87 18.00 -7.57 18.95
C LYS A 87 18.79 -6.71 19.94
N ILE A 88 19.91 -6.13 19.49
CA ILE A 88 20.74 -5.23 20.29
C ILE A 88 19.98 -3.95 20.62
N GLY A 89 19.31 -3.33 19.64
CA GLY A 89 18.47 -2.15 19.84
C GLY A 89 17.37 -2.40 20.86
N ASN A 90 16.69 -3.55 20.78
CA ASN A 90 15.69 -3.95 21.77
C ASN A 90 16.28 -4.12 23.18
N MET A 91 17.46 -4.72 23.30
CA MET A 91 18.16 -4.89 24.59
C MET A 91 18.54 -3.53 25.21
N LEU A 92 19.03 -2.61 24.38
CA LEU A 92 19.44 -1.26 24.80
C LEU A 92 18.28 -0.26 24.87
N ARG A 93 17.04 -0.68 24.53
CA ARG A 93 15.86 0.19 24.39
C ARG A 93 16.06 1.36 23.41
N ILE A 94 16.91 1.17 22.41
CA ILE A 94 17.15 2.13 21.33
C ILE A 94 16.36 1.68 20.10
N LYS A 95 15.49 2.56 19.58
CA LYS A 95 14.83 2.33 18.29
C LYS A 95 15.82 2.57 17.16
N TYR A 96 16.45 1.50 16.69
CA TYR A 96 17.31 1.54 15.50
C TYR A 96 16.44 1.35 14.25
N ASN A 97 16.35 2.37 13.41
CA ASN A 97 15.63 2.32 12.12
C ASN A 97 16.58 2.19 10.92
N LEU A 98 17.80 1.67 11.15
CA LEU A 98 18.80 1.50 10.10
C LEU A 98 18.57 0.19 9.36
N ASP A 99 18.28 0.25 8.07
CA ASP A 99 18.33 -0.93 7.19
C ASP A 99 19.74 -1.02 6.59
N ILE A 100 20.54 -1.96 7.08
CA ILE A 100 21.93 -2.12 6.63
C ILE A 100 22.01 -2.34 5.12
N SER A 101 20.98 -2.96 4.52
CA SER A 101 20.94 -3.24 3.09
C SER A 101 21.04 -1.96 2.25
N GLN A 102 20.62 -0.80 2.77
CA GLN A 102 20.68 0.47 2.03
C GLN A 102 21.96 1.28 2.28
N VAL A 103 22.72 0.94 3.33
CA VAL A 103 23.88 1.73 3.80
C VAL A 103 25.20 1.14 3.32
N LEU A 104 25.22 -0.15 3.00
CA LEU A 104 26.40 -0.85 2.51
C LEU A 104 26.94 -0.26 1.20
N LEU A 105 28.20 -0.58 0.90
CA LEU A 105 28.86 -0.22 -0.37
C LEU A 105 28.15 -0.78 -1.62
N SER A 106 27.27 -1.76 -1.44
CA SER A 106 26.46 -2.33 -2.51
C SER A 106 24.97 -2.35 -2.12
N PRO A 107 24.27 -1.19 -2.14
CA PRO A 107 22.92 -1.12 -1.60
C PRO A 107 21.97 -2.13 -2.25
N LEU A 108 21.30 -2.92 -1.42
CA LEU A 108 20.25 -3.85 -1.83
C LEU A 108 18.89 -3.23 -1.49
N ILE A 109 18.15 -2.85 -2.53
CA ILE A 109 16.84 -2.24 -2.43
C ILE A 109 15.79 -3.30 -2.75
N ILE A 110 15.15 -3.80 -1.69
CA ILE A 110 13.99 -4.68 -1.81
C ILE A 110 12.73 -3.83 -1.75
N PHE A 111 11.88 -3.89 -2.77
CA PHE A 111 10.63 -3.13 -2.78
C PHE A 111 9.81 -3.38 -1.50
N PRO A 112 9.24 -2.34 -0.85
CA PRO A 112 9.25 -0.92 -1.21
C PRO A 112 10.31 -0.09 -0.47
N ARG A 113 11.46 -0.67 -0.13
CA ARG A 113 12.48 -0.07 0.75
C ARG A 113 13.40 0.91 0.03
N TYR A 114 12.82 1.84 -0.72
CA TYR A 114 13.51 3.03 -1.20
C TYR A 114 12.98 4.29 -0.49
N LYS A 115 13.69 5.42 -0.57
CA LYS A 115 13.35 6.64 0.19
C LYS A 115 11.98 7.21 -0.21
N SER A 116 11.76 7.38 -1.51
CA SER A 116 10.51 7.86 -2.11
C SER A 116 10.41 7.33 -3.53
N TYR A 117 9.20 7.06 -4.02
CA TYR A 117 8.88 6.71 -5.40
C TYR A 117 8.30 7.90 -6.20
N THR A 118 8.21 9.08 -5.60
CA THR A 118 7.76 10.30 -6.29
C THR A 118 8.73 10.80 -7.36
N PHE A 119 9.95 10.25 -7.42
CA PHE A 119 10.91 10.51 -8.51
C PHE A 119 10.36 10.12 -9.88
N ILE A 120 9.29 9.32 -9.94
CA ILE A 120 8.62 8.97 -11.21
C ILE A 120 8.22 10.23 -11.99
N SER A 121 7.85 11.31 -11.28
CA SER A 121 7.60 12.61 -11.91
C SER A 121 8.81 13.16 -12.69
N GLU A 122 10.05 12.85 -12.30
CA GLU A 122 11.27 13.28 -13.01
C GLU A 122 11.53 12.48 -14.30
N ILE A 123 10.87 11.33 -14.48
CA ILE A 123 11.09 10.40 -15.62
C ILE A 123 9.79 10.03 -16.31
N ILE A 124 8.74 10.84 -16.15
CA ILE A 124 7.38 10.43 -16.53
C ILE A 124 7.25 10.15 -18.03
N ASP A 125 7.88 10.95 -18.87
CA ASP A 125 7.88 10.78 -20.33
C ASP A 125 8.55 9.46 -20.75
N ASP A 126 9.68 9.13 -20.12
CA ASP A 126 10.38 7.85 -20.34
C ASP A 126 9.49 6.68 -19.88
N ILE A 127 8.85 6.82 -18.73
CA ILE A 127 7.97 5.81 -18.15
C ILE A 127 6.74 5.56 -19.05
N HIS A 128 6.16 6.59 -19.65
CA HIS A 128 5.09 6.45 -20.64
C HIS A 128 5.55 5.70 -21.90
N SER A 129 6.77 5.98 -22.36
CA SER A 129 7.37 5.28 -23.50
C SER A 129 7.69 3.81 -23.20
N ILE A 130 8.27 3.54 -22.02
CA ILE A 130 8.66 2.20 -21.58
C ILE A 130 7.43 1.32 -21.35
N PHE A 131 6.42 1.83 -20.64
CA PHE A 131 5.22 1.08 -20.30
C PHE A 131 4.07 1.31 -21.28
N LYS A 132 4.39 1.34 -22.57
CA LYS A 132 3.38 1.41 -23.63
C LYS A 132 2.59 0.10 -23.68
N PHE A 133 1.29 0.17 -23.40
CA PHE A 133 0.42 -1.00 -23.46
C PHE A 133 0.36 -1.58 -24.89
N PRO A 134 0.38 -2.92 -25.04
CA PRO A 134 0.23 -3.56 -26.34
C PRO A 134 -1.18 -3.33 -26.90
N PHE A 135 -1.35 -3.53 -28.21
CA PHE A 135 -2.67 -3.44 -28.84
C PHE A 135 -3.68 -4.36 -28.12
N ASP A 136 -4.89 -3.86 -27.92
CA ASP A 136 -5.96 -4.62 -27.28
C ASP A 136 -6.89 -5.26 -28.32
N ASN A 137 -6.98 -6.59 -28.27
CA ASN A 137 -7.85 -7.37 -29.16
C ASN A 137 -9.30 -7.42 -28.65
N ASP A 138 -9.57 -7.05 -27.39
CA ASP A 138 -10.92 -7.02 -26.84
C ASP A 138 -11.66 -5.76 -27.31
N GLU A 139 -12.73 -5.95 -28.08
CA GLU A 139 -13.55 -4.85 -28.58
C GLU A 139 -14.24 -4.06 -27.46
N ARG A 140 -14.58 -4.72 -26.33
CA ARG A 140 -15.22 -4.05 -25.18
C ARG A 140 -14.30 -2.98 -24.62
N ASN A 141 -13.02 -3.32 -24.42
CA ASN A 141 -12.01 -2.37 -23.91
C ASN A 141 -11.78 -1.24 -24.91
N ARG A 142 -11.65 -1.54 -26.20
CA ARG A 142 -11.47 -0.50 -27.24
C ARG A 142 -12.66 0.46 -27.33
N LYS A 143 -13.89 -0.04 -27.16
CA LYS A 143 -15.09 0.79 -27.10
C LYS A 143 -15.09 1.68 -25.85
N LEU A 144 -14.79 1.10 -24.69
CA LEU A 144 -14.70 1.85 -23.44
C LEU A 144 -13.66 2.96 -23.49
N ILE A 145 -12.49 2.72 -24.07
CA ILE A 145 -11.45 3.76 -24.22
C ILE A 145 -12.02 5.00 -24.92
N LYS A 146 -12.72 4.80 -26.05
CA LYS A 146 -13.34 5.91 -26.80
C LYS A 146 -14.37 6.65 -25.95
N GLU A 147 -15.19 5.92 -25.19
CA GLU A 147 -16.18 6.52 -24.29
C GLU A 147 -15.52 7.29 -23.13
N MET A 148 -14.45 6.74 -22.56
CA MET A 148 -13.72 7.34 -21.44
C MET A 148 -13.03 8.64 -21.87
N ASP A 149 -12.44 8.69 -23.06
CA ASP A 149 -11.75 9.88 -23.57
C ASP A 149 -12.73 11.04 -23.83
N ILE A 150 -13.96 10.74 -24.27
CA ILE A 150 -14.99 11.75 -24.57
C ILE A 150 -15.67 12.25 -23.29
N ASN A 151 -16.08 11.35 -22.39
CA ASN A 151 -16.90 11.68 -21.23
C ASN A 151 -16.08 12.22 -20.04
N GLN A 152 -16.77 12.69 -18.99
CA GLN A 152 -16.17 12.97 -17.68
C GLN A 152 -15.95 11.66 -16.92
N SER A 153 -15.03 10.84 -17.44
CA SER A 153 -14.76 9.49 -16.98
C SER A 153 -13.97 9.45 -15.67
N VAL A 154 -14.39 8.56 -14.78
CA VAL A 154 -13.82 8.42 -13.44
C VAL A 154 -13.57 6.94 -13.19
N SER A 155 -12.30 6.55 -13.07
CA SER A 155 -11.99 5.20 -12.63
C SER A 155 -12.06 5.11 -11.12
N ILE A 156 -12.69 4.07 -10.59
CA ILE A 156 -12.62 3.70 -9.18
C ILE A 156 -11.97 2.34 -9.08
N HIS A 157 -10.81 2.27 -8.46
CA HIS A 157 -10.14 1.00 -8.19
C HIS A 157 -10.32 0.59 -6.73
N VAL A 158 -10.90 -0.58 -6.52
CA VAL A 158 -11.08 -1.21 -5.21
C VAL A 158 -10.14 -2.41 -5.11
N ARG A 159 -9.35 -2.49 -4.02
CA ARG A 159 -8.44 -3.62 -3.78
C ARG A 159 -8.86 -4.35 -2.51
N ARG A 160 -9.33 -5.59 -2.65
CA ARG A 160 -9.78 -6.40 -1.52
C ARG A 160 -9.18 -7.80 -1.53
N GLY A 161 -9.22 -8.53 -2.64
CA GLY A 161 -8.89 -9.96 -2.77
C GLY A 161 -7.94 -10.53 -1.71
N ASP A 162 -6.62 -10.43 -1.91
CA ASP A 162 -5.63 -10.93 -0.95
C ASP A 162 -5.51 -10.07 0.31
N TYR A 163 -5.89 -8.79 0.23
CA TYR A 163 -5.96 -7.88 1.39
C TYR A 163 -7.03 -8.30 2.40
N GLN A 164 -8.01 -9.12 1.99
CA GLN A 164 -9.09 -9.61 2.86
C GLN A 164 -8.96 -11.10 3.14
N SER A 165 -8.61 -11.90 2.13
CA SER A 165 -8.53 -13.37 2.25
C SER A 165 -7.27 -13.88 2.95
N LYS A 166 -6.15 -13.14 2.94
CA LYS A 166 -4.91 -13.54 3.62
C LYS A 166 -4.71 -12.69 4.87
N LEU A 167 -4.78 -13.32 6.02
CA LEU A 167 -4.72 -12.68 7.34
C LEU A 167 -3.50 -11.76 7.54
N VAL A 168 -2.33 -12.18 7.05
CA VAL A 168 -1.10 -11.36 7.12
C VAL A 168 -1.24 -10.04 6.36
N TRP A 169 -1.92 -10.05 5.21
CA TRP A 169 -2.19 -8.87 4.41
C TRP A 169 -3.35 -8.07 4.97
N ARG A 170 -4.39 -8.72 5.49
CA ARG A 170 -5.49 -8.02 6.15
C ARG A 170 -5.02 -7.17 7.33
N LEU A 171 -4.18 -7.73 8.19
CA LEU A 171 -3.59 -7.00 9.31
C LEU A 171 -2.74 -5.81 8.88
N LEU A 172 -2.14 -5.81 7.68
CA LEU A 172 -1.23 -4.76 7.22
C LEU A 172 -1.84 -3.76 6.23
N LEU A 173 -2.74 -4.22 5.36
CA LEU A 173 -3.21 -3.54 4.15
C LEU A 173 -4.73 -3.58 3.97
N GLY A 174 -5.41 -4.52 4.64
CA GLY A 174 -6.86 -4.67 4.58
C GLY A 174 -7.59 -3.66 5.46
N ASP A 175 -8.88 -3.50 5.19
CA ASP A 175 -9.78 -2.62 5.94
C ASP A 175 -9.31 -1.13 5.96
N ILE A 176 -8.58 -0.67 4.94
CA ILE A 176 -8.04 0.71 4.88
C ILE A 176 -8.89 1.63 4.00
N CYS A 177 -9.26 1.16 2.81
CA CYS A 177 -10.13 1.88 1.88
C CYS A 177 -11.49 1.19 1.88
N GLU A 178 -12.33 1.57 2.84
CA GLU A 178 -13.70 1.07 2.99
C GLU A 178 -14.71 2.06 2.37
N GLU A 179 -16.01 1.74 2.46
CA GLU A 179 -17.09 2.48 1.81
C GLU A 179 -17.00 4.01 1.98
N GLN A 180 -16.74 4.48 3.22
CA GLN A 180 -16.66 5.91 3.52
C GLN A 180 -15.60 6.64 2.69
N TYR A 181 -14.43 6.02 2.46
CA TYR A 181 -13.37 6.61 1.63
C TYR A 181 -13.86 6.84 0.19
N TYR A 182 -14.52 5.85 -0.40
CA TYR A 182 -15.04 5.97 -1.75
C TYR A 182 -16.20 6.96 -1.83
N ASN A 183 -17.10 6.97 -0.84
CA ASN A 183 -18.20 7.93 -0.78
C ASN A 183 -17.68 9.38 -0.74
N ASP A 184 -16.66 9.66 0.06
CA ASP A 184 -16.03 10.99 0.14
C ASP A 184 -15.31 11.36 -1.16
N ALA A 185 -14.60 10.40 -1.78
CA ALA A 185 -13.93 10.61 -3.07
C ALA A 185 -14.92 10.88 -4.20
N ILE A 186 -16.03 10.13 -4.27
CA ILE A 186 -17.11 10.32 -5.24
C ILE A 186 -17.78 11.67 -5.03
N ALA A 187 -18.04 12.05 -3.77
CA ALA A 187 -18.61 13.36 -3.44
C ALA A 187 -17.69 14.51 -3.86
N PHE A 188 -16.37 14.33 -3.76
CA PHE A 188 -15.40 15.29 -4.31
C PHE A 188 -15.52 15.39 -5.84
N VAL A 189 -15.51 14.27 -6.55
CA VAL A 189 -15.60 14.25 -8.02
C VAL A 189 -16.90 14.88 -8.54
N LYS A 190 -18.04 14.60 -7.90
CA LYS A 190 -19.33 15.20 -8.27
C LYS A 190 -19.39 16.72 -8.12
N LYS A 191 -18.43 17.33 -7.41
CA LYS A 191 -18.27 18.80 -7.35
C LYS A 191 -17.41 19.34 -8.50
N GLN A 192 -16.56 18.49 -9.09
CA GLN A 192 -15.67 18.87 -10.19
C GLN A 192 -16.29 18.59 -11.57
N PHE A 193 -17.05 17.50 -11.68
CA PHE A 193 -17.68 17.04 -12.92
C PHE A 193 -19.20 17.16 -12.82
N SER A 194 -19.81 17.73 -13.86
CA SER A 194 -21.26 17.90 -13.98
C SER A 194 -21.99 16.58 -14.25
N THR A 195 -21.37 15.70 -15.03
CA THR A 195 -21.95 14.41 -15.47
C THR A 195 -20.89 13.30 -15.40
N PRO A 196 -20.35 12.99 -14.19
CA PRO A 196 -19.30 11.99 -14.04
C PRO A 196 -19.82 10.59 -14.41
N GLN A 197 -19.02 9.86 -15.18
CA GLN A 197 -19.26 8.46 -15.55
C GLN A 197 -18.27 7.57 -14.80
N PHE A 198 -18.78 6.66 -13.97
CA PHE A 198 -17.95 5.86 -13.07
C PHE A 198 -17.68 4.46 -13.65
N TYR A 199 -16.40 4.09 -13.69
CA TYR A 199 -15.89 2.81 -14.16
C TYR A 199 -15.19 2.09 -13.00
N ILE A 200 -15.73 0.97 -12.55
CA ILE A 200 -15.25 0.24 -11.37
C ILE A 200 -14.34 -0.91 -11.80
N PHE A 201 -13.15 -0.93 -11.21
CA PHE A 201 -12.15 -1.98 -11.35
C PHE A 201 -11.89 -2.59 -9.98
N SER A 202 -11.98 -3.91 -9.86
CA SER A 202 -11.79 -4.58 -8.57
C SER A 202 -11.44 -6.05 -8.75
N ASP A 203 -10.68 -6.59 -7.80
CA ASP A 203 -10.56 -8.04 -7.62
C ASP A 203 -11.72 -8.64 -6.79
N ASP A 204 -12.69 -7.81 -6.41
CA ASP A 204 -13.94 -8.16 -5.73
C ASP A 204 -15.08 -7.22 -6.21
N ILE A 205 -15.62 -7.51 -7.39
CA ILE A 205 -16.72 -6.72 -7.99
C ILE A 205 -18.03 -6.88 -7.19
N ASN A 206 -18.28 -8.05 -6.61
CA ASN A 206 -19.48 -8.31 -5.83
C ASN A 206 -19.57 -7.38 -4.62
N TRP A 207 -18.46 -7.21 -3.88
CA TRP A 207 -18.41 -6.24 -2.80
C TRP A 207 -18.69 -4.82 -3.29
N CYS A 208 -18.14 -4.44 -4.46
CA CYS A 208 -18.37 -3.11 -5.02
C CYS A 208 -19.85 -2.85 -5.33
N GLN A 209 -20.56 -3.83 -5.89
CA GLN A 209 -22.00 -3.70 -6.19
C GLN A 209 -22.85 -3.60 -4.93
N GLN A 210 -22.46 -4.29 -3.86
CA GLN A 210 -23.20 -4.31 -2.60
C GLN A 210 -22.95 -3.07 -1.73
N ASN A 211 -21.75 -2.47 -1.82
CA ASN A 211 -21.33 -1.42 -0.89
C ASN A 211 -21.18 -0.05 -1.57
N LEU A 212 -20.79 0.00 -2.85
CA LEU A 212 -20.69 1.26 -3.58
C LEU A 212 -22.03 1.55 -4.27
N ASN A 213 -22.88 2.33 -3.62
CA ASN A 213 -24.17 2.76 -4.16
C ASN A 213 -23.99 3.84 -5.25
N ILE A 214 -23.47 3.44 -6.40
CA ILE A 214 -23.18 4.31 -7.55
C ILE A 214 -24.17 4.01 -8.67
N LYS A 215 -25.05 4.96 -8.94
CA LYS A 215 -26.02 4.86 -10.03
C LYS A 215 -25.32 4.82 -11.39
N ASP A 216 -25.79 3.95 -12.28
CA ASP A 216 -25.38 3.83 -13.69
C ASP A 216 -23.87 3.58 -13.88
N ALA A 217 -23.22 2.97 -12.89
CA ALA A 217 -21.79 2.70 -12.95
C ALA A 217 -21.47 1.46 -13.80
N THR A 218 -20.37 1.52 -14.55
CA THR A 218 -19.89 0.40 -15.36
C THR A 218 -18.92 -0.43 -14.53
N TYR A 219 -19.26 -1.71 -14.29
CA TYR A 219 -18.39 -2.65 -13.57
C TYR A 219 -17.59 -3.49 -14.57
N ILE A 220 -16.26 -3.37 -14.54
CA ILE A 220 -15.37 -4.10 -15.43
C ILE A 220 -15.03 -5.44 -14.77
N ASN A 221 -15.57 -6.53 -15.30
CA ASN A 221 -15.44 -7.87 -14.70
C ASN A 221 -14.91 -8.94 -15.67
N TRP A 222 -14.39 -8.54 -16.83
CA TRP A 222 -13.92 -9.48 -17.86
C TRP A 222 -12.40 -9.52 -18.04
N ASN A 223 -11.66 -8.54 -17.54
CA ASN A 223 -10.20 -8.53 -17.58
C ASN A 223 -9.65 -9.32 -16.39
N SER A 224 -9.20 -10.55 -16.61
CA SER A 224 -8.73 -11.44 -15.54
C SER A 224 -7.43 -12.15 -15.89
N GLY A 225 -6.75 -12.71 -14.87
CA GLY A 225 -5.49 -13.44 -15.03
C GLY A 225 -4.45 -12.61 -15.78
N LYS A 226 -3.91 -13.16 -16.88
CA LYS A 226 -2.91 -12.50 -17.74
C LYS A 226 -3.42 -11.22 -18.42
N ASN A 227 -4.73 -11.01 -18.47
CA ASN A 227 -5.34 -9.80 -19.05
C ASN A 227 -5.70 -8.76 -17.98
N SER A 228 -5.44 -9.01 -16.69
CA SER A 228 -5.75 -8.05 -15.62
C SER A 228 -5.09 -6.68 -15.81
N PHE A 229 -3.92 -6.61 -16.47
CA PHE A 229 -3.29 -5.33 -16.80
C PHE A 229 -4.15 -4.44 -17.72
N ARG A 230 -5.16 -4.99 -18.40
CA ARG A 230 -6.10 -4.18 -19.19
C ARG A 230 -6.96 -3.28 -18.31
N ASP A 231 -7.23 -3.65 -17.07
CA ASP A 231 -7.85 -2.72 -16.11
C ASP A 231 -6.94 -1.52 -15.85
N MET A 232 -5.62 -1.76 -15.70
CA MET A 232 -4.63 -0.68 -15.59
C MET A 232 -4.68 0.23 -16.81
N GLN A 233 -4.71 -0.35 -18.01
CA GLN A 233 -4.80 0.40 -19.26
C GLN A 233 -6.09 1.23 -19.33
N LEU A 234 -7.25 0.66 -19.02
CA LEU A 234 -8.52 1.41 -19.05
C LEU A 234 -8.51 2.58 -18.06
N MET A 235 -7.95 2.38 -16.87
CA MET A 235 -7.80 3.45 -15.88
C MET A 235 -6.95 4.62 -16.38
N THR A 236 -5.97 4.40 -17.27
CA THR A 236 -5.12 5.50 -17.80
C THR A 236 -5.88 6.45 -18.73
N HIS A 237 -7.05 6.05 -19.24
CA HIS A 237 -7.89 6.86 -20.13
C HIS A 237 -8.94 7.68 -19.38
N CYS A 238 -9.09 7.49 -18.07
CA CYS A 238 -10.08 8.24 -17.28
C CYS A 238 -9.60 9.66 -16.94
N LYS A 239 -10.50 10.64 -16.92
CA LYS A 239 -10.22 12.04 -16.54
C LYS A 239 -10.08 12.27 -15.04
N ALA A 240 -10.48 11.29 -14.23
CA ALA A 240 -10.15 11.22 -12.81
C ALA A 240 -9.85 9.78 -12.39
N ASN A 241 -8.92 9.61 -11.45
CA ASN A 241 -8.60 8.32 -10.85
C ASN A 241 -8.85 8.37 -9.34
N ILE A 242 -9.81 7.59 -8.84
CA ILE A 242 -9.97 7.26 -7.42
C ILE A 242 -9.29 5.91 -7.18
N ILE A 243 -8.19 5.90 -6.42
CA ILE A 243 -7.38 4.69 -6.23
C ILE A 243 -7.49 4.11 -4.82
N ALA A 244 -7.21 2.82 -4.68
CA ALA A 244 -7.00 2.19 -3.37
C ALA A 244 -5.53 2.36 -2.90
N ASN A 245 -5.22 1.86 -1.71
CA ASN A 245 -3.84 1.68 -1.21
C ASN A 245 -3.09 0.56 -1.96
N SER A 246 -3.09 0.62 -3.29
CA SER A 246 -2.54 -0.38 -4.20
C SER A 246 -1.59 0.26 -5.20
N THR A 247 -0.44 -0.38 -5.39
CA THR A 247 0.55 0.03 -6.40
C THR A 247 0.05 -0.19 -7.82
N PHE A 248 -0.93 -1.07 -8.02
CA PHE A 248 -1.56 -1.31 -9.33
C PHE A 248 -2.28 -0.04 -9.82
N SER A 249 -3.20 0.49 -9.02
CA SER A 249 -3.91 1.72 -9.33
C SER A 249 -3.03 2.96 -9.24
N LEU A 250 -1.99 2.94 -8.39
CA LEU A 250 -0.97 4.00 -8.38
C LEU A 250 -0.23 4.09 -9.71
N MET A 251 0.20 2.96 -10.29
CA MET A 251 0.88 2.95 -11.59
C MET A 251 -0.05 3.35 -12.73
N ALA A 252 -1.32 2.94 -12.68
CA ALA A 252 -2.33 3.43 -13.64
C ALA A 252 -2.45 4.96 -13.61
N THR A 253 -2.39 5.54 -12.42
CA THR A 253 -2.48 7.00 -12.22
C THR A 253 -1.25 7.71 -12.77
N TRP A 254 -0.04 7.18 -12.54
CA TRP A 254 1.18 7.72 -13.15
C TRP A 254 1.17 7.61 -14.69
N LEU A 255 0.60 6.55 -15.23
CA LEU A 255 0.49 6.32 -16.68
C LEU A 255 -0.72 6.99 -17.32
N ASN A 256 -1.48 7.80 -16.58
CA ASN A 256 -2.64 8.49 -17.13
C ASN A 256 -2.21 9.41 -18.28
N ILE A 257 -2.94 9.35 -19.39
CA ILE A 257 -2.58 10.08 -20.62
C ILE A 257 -3.05 11.53 -20.61
N HIS A 258 -3.95 11.89 -19.67
CA HIS A 258 -4.52 13.22 -19.55
C HIS A 258 -3.71 14.04 -18.53
N ASN A 259 -3.08 15.11 -19.00
CA ASN A 259 -2.25 15.98 -18.16
C ASN A 259 -3.05 16.72 -17.06
N ASP A 260 -4.35 16.89 -17.27
CA ASP A 260 -5.30 17.54 -16.36
C ASP A 260 -6.10 16.53 -15.52
N CYS A 261 -5.71 15.25 -15.53
CA CYS A 261 -6.38 14.22 -14.74
C CYS A 261 -6.39 14.53 -13.24
N ILE A 262 -7.55 14.35 -12.61
CA ILE A 262 -7.71 14.50 -11.16
C ILE A 262 -7.33 13.19 -10.48
N HIS A 263 -6.22 13.19 -9.75
CA HIS A 263 -5.74 12.03 -9.00
C HIS A 263 -6.19 12.10 -7.54
N ILE A 264 -6.99 11.12 -7.10
CA ILE A 264 -7.60 11.05 -5.76
C ILE A 264 -7.11 9.80 -5.06
N VAL A 265 -6.47 9.98 -3.90
CA VAL A 265 -5.76 8.93 -3.17
C VAL A 265 -6.11 8.88 -1.68
N PRO A 266 -5.92 7.73 -1.01
CA PRO A 266 -6.10 7.65 0.43
C PRO A 266 -4.89 8.25 1.16
N SER A 267 -5.16 8.91 2.30
CA SER A 267 -4.15 9.41 3.25
C SER A 267 -3.38 8.30 3.98
N LYS A 268 -4.00 7.13 4.17
CA LYS A 268 -3.48 5.95 4.87
C LYS A 268 -3.39 4.79 3.88
N TRP A 269 -2.26 4.09 3.90
CA TRP A 269 -1.91 3.00 2.99
C TRP A 269 -1.53 1.70 3.69
N THR A 270 -1.12 1.79 4.96
CA THR A 270 -0.83 0.61 5.79
C THR A 270 -1.42 0.78 7.20
N ASN A 271 -1.76 -0.34 7.84
CA ASN A 271 -2.14 -0.42 9.24
C ASN A 271 -0.88 -0.39 10.15
N THR A 272 -0.04 0.62 9.94
CA THR A 272 1.13 0.89 10.77
C THR A 272 1.04 2.29 11.36
N ASN A 273 1.61 2.49 12.55
CA ASN A 273 1.67 3.79 13.18
C ASN A 273 3.11 4.15 13.62
N PRO A 274 3.72 5.21 13.06
CA PRO A 274 3.19 6.05 11.98
C PRO A 274 3.20 5.35 10.62
N ASP A 275 2.16 5.58 9.81
CA ASP A 275 2.20 5.22 8.38
C ASP A 275 2.96 6.30 7.60
N LEU A 276 4.06 5.91 6.98
CA LEU A 276 4.91 6.80 6.17
C LEU A 276 4.75 6.56 4.66
N SER A 277 3.87 5.65 4.27
CA SER A 277 3.71 5.20 2.89
C SER A 277 3.16 6.31 1.99
N TYR A 278 2.22 7.12 2.48
CA TYR A 278 1.69 8.27 1.75
C TYR A 278 2.82 9.19 1.25
N LYS A 279 3.70 9.64 2.17
CA LYS A 279 4.85 10.51 1.83
C LYS A 279 5.87 9.86 0.90
N LYS A 280 5.88 8.52 0.84
CA LYS A 280 6.79 7.75 0.00
C LYS A 280 6.26 7.61 -1.42
N TYR A 281 4.95 7.51 -1.63
CA TYR A 281 4.39 7.21 -2.95
C TYR A 281 3.73 8.41 -3.62
N ILE A 282 3.17 9.32 -2.83
CA ILE A 282 2.19 10.30 -3.32
C ILE A 282 2.84 11.68 -3.48
N PRO A 283 2.80 12.26 -4.69
CA PRO A 283 3.14 13.65 -4.93
C PRO A 283 2.24 14.61 -4.15
N SER A 284 2.77 15.75 -3.73
CA SER A 284 2.02 16.72 -2.90
C SER A 284 0.85 17.40 -3.61
N ASN A 285 0.80 17.35 -4.94
CA ASN A 285 -0.23 18.00 -5.76
C ASN A 285 -1.47 17.11 -6.02
N TRP A 286 -1.50 15.88 -5.52
CA TRP A 286 -2.66 14.99 -5.67
C TRP A 286 -3.71 15.23 -4.58
N VAL A 287 -4.98 14.99 -4.92
CA VAL A 287 -6.09 15.15 -3.99
C VAL A 287 -6.09 13.99 -3.01
N THR A 288 -6.13 14.30 -1.72
CA THR A 288 -6.10 13.30 -0.66
C THR A 288 -7.42 13.25 0.08
N ILE A 289 -8.01 12.07 0.19
CA ILE A 289 -9.17 11.82 1.05
C ILE A 289 -8.68 11.17 2.34
N ASN A 290 -9.17 11.71 3.46
CA ASN A 290 -8.79 11.20 4.77
C ASN A 290 -9.49 9.86 5.04
N ASN A 291 -8.68 8.84 5.30
CA ASN A 291 -9.09 7.49 5.70
C ASN A 291 -8.24 7.01 6.88
N SER A 292 -7.79 7.93 7.75
CA SER A 292 -6.91 7.65 8.88
C SER A 292 -7.59 6.92 10.05
N GLN A 293 -8.64 6.16 9.78
CA GLN A 293 -9.35 5.36 10.76
C GLN A 293 -8.39 4.27 11.29
N PRO A 294 -8.27 4.09 12.63
CA PRO A 294 -7.40 3.05 13.18
C PRO A 294 -7.91 1.66 12.80
N PHE A 295 -7.01 0.71 12.61
CA PHE A 295 -7.40 -0.68 12.36
C PHE A 295 -8.25 -1.27 13.50
N ILE A 296 -7.93 -0.94 14.75
CA ILE A 296 -8.68 -1.44 15.92
C ILE A 296 -8.85 -0.41 17.03
N SER A 297 -10.04 -0.34 17.63
CA SER A 297 -10.27 0.32 18.92
C SER A 297 -10.26 -0.69 20.05
N ILE A 298 -9.38 -0.46 21.03
CA ILE A 298 -9.28 -1.26 22.24
C ILE A 298 -9.97 -0.51 23.37
N ILE A 299 -11.12 -0.99 23.81
CA ILE A 299 -11.95 -0.36 24.82
C ILE A 299 -11.61 -1.00 26.17
N ILE A 300 -11.08 -0.21 27.11
CA ILE A 300 -10.87 -0.68 28.47
C ILE A 300 -12.10 -0.33 29.28
N ASP A 301 -12.77 -1.34 29.81
CA ASP A 301 -14.01 -1.19 30.55
C ASP A 301 -13.80 -0.43 31.88
N ASN A 302 -14.89 0.19 32.37
CA ASN A 302 -14.92 0.86 33.66
C ASN A 302 -14.52 -0.07 34.82
N ASP A 303 -14.80 -1.35 34.76
CA ASP A 303 -14.55 -2.27 35.88
C ASP A 303 -13.09 -2.72 36.00
N VAL A 304 -12.23 -2.34 35.04
CA VAL A 304 -10.79 -2.63 35.08
C VAL A 304 -10.10 -1.70 36.07
N ILE A 305 -9.84 -2.17 37.29
CA ILE A 305 -9.29 -1.36 38.40
C ILE A 305 -7.89 -0.80 38.07
N TYR A 306 -7.00 -1.63 37.51
CA TYR A 306 -5.59 -1.32 37.26
C TYR A 306 -5.22 -1.46 35.77
N PRO A 307 -5.57 -0.49 34.90
CA PRO A 307 -5.37 -0.63 33.46
C PRO A 307 -3.92 -0.39 33.00
N THR A 308 -3.08 0.25 33.82
CA THR A 308 -1.72 0.67 33.44
C THR A 308 -0.84 -0.48 32.90
N PRO A 309 -0.77 -1.68 33.53
CA PRO A 309 0.03 -2.78 33.00
C PRO A 309 -0.49 -3.32 31.66
N ILE A 310 -1.82 -3.27 31.46
CA ILE A 310 -2.46 -3.69 30.21
C ILE A 310 -2.11 -2.68 29.11
N ILE A 311 -2.30 -1.39 29.36
CA ILE A 311 -1.94 -0.30 28.43
C ILE A 311 -0.47 -0.41 28.04
N ASN A 312 0.44 -0.50 29.01
CA ASN A 312 1.88 -0.61 28.74
C ASN A 312 2.21 -1.85 27.89
N SER A 313 1.48 -2.96 28.08
CA SER A 313 1.65 -4.16 27.25
C SER A 313 1.09 -3.98 25.84
N ILE A 314 -0.08 -3.33 25.67
CA ILE A 314 -0.69 -3.00 24.38
C ILE A 314 0.26 -2.13 23.55
N LEU A 315 0.87 -1.11 24.17
CA LEU A 315 1.81 -0.19 23.50
C LEU A 315 3.07 -0.88 22.96
N GLN A 316 3.35 -2.12 23.37
CA GLN A 316 4.49 -2.94 22.95
C GLN A 316 4.10 -4.11 22.03
N GLN A 317 2.84 -4.19 21.60
CA GLN A 317 2.36 -5.25 20.70
C GLN A 317 2.93 -5.09 19.27
N SER A 318 2.91 -6.18 18.49
CA SER A 318 3.33 -6.18 17.09
C SER A 318 2.46 -5.29 16.19
N ILE A 319 1.17 -5.20 16.49
CA ILE A 319 0.22 -4.31 15.82
C ILE A 319 0.37 -2.93 16.42
N SER A 320 0.55 -1.93 15.56
CA SER A 320 0.85 -0.55 15.98
C SER A 320 -0.28 0.43 15.69
N ASP A 321 -1.14 0.11 14.73
CA ASP A 321 -2.28 0.93 14.35
C ASP A 321 -3.53 0.57 15.16
N PHE A 322 -3.69 1.27 16.26
CA PHE A 322 -4.82 1.12 17.16
C PHE A 322 -5.07 2.42 17.91
N GLU A 323 -6.26 2.51 18.50
CA GLU A 323 -6.55 3.44 19.59
C GLU A 323 -6.92 2.69 20.86
N ILE A 324 -6.63 3.29 22.02
CA ILE A 324 -7.06 2.78 23.32
C ILE A 324 -8.05 3.77 23.89
N ILE A 325 -9.26 3.31 24.20
CA ILE A 325 -10.32 4.15 24.76
C ILE A 325 -10.43 3.84 26.24
N LEU A 326 -10.18 4.88 27.05
CA LEU A 326 -10.26 4.79 28.49
C LEU A 326 -11.45 5.58 29.04
N PRO A 327 -12.03 5.12 30.15
CA PRO A 327 -12.97 5.88 30.93
C PRO A 327 -12.41 7.21 31.45
N LYS A 328 -13.32 8.16 31.72
CA LYS A 328 -12.98 9.50 32.24
C LYS A 328 -12.14 9.46 33.52
N LYS A 329 -12.34 8.48 34.40
CA LYS A 329 -11.57 8.30 35.64
C LYS A 329 -10.07 8.06 35.41
N TYR A 330 -9.68 7.61 34.22
CA TYR A 330 -8.29 7.38 33.82
C TYR A 330 -7.70 8.50 32.95
N SER A 331 -8.32 9.69 32.94
CA SER A 331 -7.87 10.85 32.16
C SER A 331 -6.38 11.20 32.35
N LYS A 332 -5.82 10.99 33.55
CA LYS A 332 -4.40 11.21 33.86
C LYS A 332 -3.46 10.32 33.04
N LEU A 333 -3.91 9.17 32.53
CA LEU A 333 -3.09 8.23 31.75
C LEU A 333 -2.88 8.65 30.28
N LYS A 334 -3.64 9.62 29.77
CA LYS A 334 -3.54 10.10 28.38
C LYS A 334 -2.18 10.76 28.06
N LYS A 335 -1.51 11.34 29.06
CA LYS A 335 -0.45 12.35 28.88
C LYS A 335 0.84 11.87 28.17
N LYS A 336 0.92 10.65 27.64
CA LYS A 336 2.15 10.07 27.07
C LYS A 336 2.02 9.40 25.69
N ASP A 337 0.81 9.24 25.13
CA ASP A 337 0.63 8.61 23.81
C ASP A 337 -0.66 9.11 23.13
N ASN A 338 -0.58 9.51 21.85
CA ASN A 338 -1.70 10.07 21.09
C ASN A 338 -2.77 9.04 20.70
N ARG A 339 -2.45 7.76 20.81
CA ARG A 339 -3.40 6.64 20.61
C ARG A 339 -4.34 6.46 21.79
N ILE A 340 -4.03 7.02 22.96
CA ILE A 340 -4.90 6.94 24.13
C ILE A 340 -5.97 8.05 24.06
N LYS A 341 -7.24 7.64 24.00
CA LYS A 341 -8.41 8.50 24.00
C LYS A 341 -9.17 8.36 25.32
N ILE A 342 -9.86 9.41 25.74
CA ILE A 342 -10.62 9.44 26.99
C ILE A 342 -12.08 9.72 26.66
N ASN A 343 -12.96 8.79 27.00
CA ASN A 343 -14.41 8.94 26.88
C ASN A 343 -14.86 9.38 25.47
N THR A 344 -14.24 8.82 24.42
CA THR A 344 -14.60 9.04 23.02
C THR A 344 -15.34 7.84 22.46
N LYS A 345 -16.13 8.03 21.41
CA LYS A 345 -16.69 6.92 20.63
C LYS A 345 -15.55 6.14 19.96
N ALA A 346 -15.66 4.82 19.95
CA ALA A 346 -14.75 3.97 19.19
C ALA A 346 -14.97 4.14 17.70
N ILE A 347 -13.88 4.39 16.98
CA ILE A 347 -13.94 4.62 15.54
C ILE A 347 -13.12 3.60 14.75
N GLY A 348 -12.41 2.66 15.38
CA GLY A 348 -11.60 1.68 14.67
C GLY A 348 -12.45 0.71 13.83
N HIS A 349 -11.84 0.12 12.79
CA HIS A 349 -12.54 -0.86 11.93
C HIS A 349 -12.98 -2.09 12.72
N HIS A 350 -12.19 -2.48 13.72
CA HIS A 350 -12.47 -3.58 14.63
C HIS A 350 -12.57 -3.08 16.08
N LEU A 351 -13.29 -3.81 16.92
CA LEU A 351 -13.46 -3.49 18.34
C LEU A 351 -12.95 -4.65 19.22
N LEU A 352 -12.20 -4.31 20.26
CA LEU A 352 -11.79 -5.26 21.31
C LEU A 352 -12.08 -4.67 22.69
N GLU A 353 -12.99 -5.31 23.43
CA GLU A 353 -13.28 -4.94 24.80
C GLU A 353 -12.41 -5.72 25.80
N ILE A 354 -11.79 -4.98 26.73
CA ILE A 354 -11.04 -5.53 27.86
C ILE A 354 -11.85 -5.28 29.13
N LYS A 355 -12.38 -6.36 29.72
CA LYS A 355 -13.21 -6.35 30.93
C LYS A 355 -12.38 -6.76 32.14
N LYS A 356 -12.95 -6.61 33.35
CA LYS A 356 -12.30 -6.95 34.64
C LYS A 356 -11.67 -8.35 34.68
N HIS A 357 -12.31 -9.34 34.06
CA HIS A 357 -11.87 -10.73 34.06
C HIS A 357 -11.04 -11.14 32.84
N THR A 358 -10.73 -10.20 31.93
CA THR A 358 -9.91 -10.48 30.76
C THR A 358 -8.48 -10.84 31.19
N LYS A 359 -8.09 -12.10 30.97
CA LYS A 359 -6.71 -12.56 31.20
C LYS A 359 -5.78 -12.04 30.09
N TRP A 360 -5.23 -10.85 30.27
CA TRP A 360 -4.24 -10.28 29.34
C TRP A 360 -2.84 -10.88 29.56
N ILE A 361 -2.26 -11.47 28.51
CA ILE A 361 -0.93 -12.10 28.60
C ILE A 361 0.15 -11.05 28.30
N HIS A 362 0.58 -10.32 29.32
CA HIS A 362 1.45 -9.14 29.16
C HIS A 362 2.80 -9.40 28.46
N LYS A 363 3.33 -10.63 28.55
CA LYS A 363 4.63 -11.02 28.00
C LYS A 363 4.59 -11.47 26.53
N ASP A 364 3.40 -11.67 25.96
CA ASP A 364 3.26 -12.09 24.56
C ASP A 364 3.05 -10.86 23.65
N ARG A 365 4.08 -10.51 22.85
CA ARG A 365 4.02 -9.38 21.91
C ARG A 365 3.03 -9.58 20.76
N TYR A 366 2.54 -10.81 20.57
CA TYR A 366 1.60 -11.18 19.51
C TYR A 366 0.20 -11.46 20.08
N TYR A 367 -0.04 -11.19 21.37
CA TYR A 367 -1.33 -11.46 21.99
C TYR A 367 -2.47 -10.72 21.29
N LEU A 368 -2.31 -9.42 21.06
CA LEU A 368 -3.31 -8.59 20.35
C LEU A 368 -3.55 -9.11 18.93
N GLN A 369 -2.48 -9.48 18.22
CA GLN A 369 -2.58 -10.09 16.91
C GLN A 369 -3.42 -11.37 16.94
N LYS A 370 -3.12 -12.29 17.87
CA LYS A 370 -3.90 -13.53 18.03
C LYS A 370 -5.37 -13.26 18.39
N SER A 371 -5.63 -12.25 19.23
CA SER A 371 -7.00 -11.87 19.58
C SER A 371 -7.77 -11.31 18.39
N ILE A 372 -7.12 -10.50 17.55
CA ILE A 372 -7.73 -10.00 16.31
C ILE A 372 -7.98 -11.13 15.33
N ILE A 373 -7.02 -12.05 15.16
CA ILE A 373 -7.21 -13.20 14.27
C ILE A 373 -8.50 -13.95 14.62
N LYS A 374 -8.74 -14.19 15.91
CA LYS A 374 -9.98 -14.81 16.40
C LYS A 374 -11.25 -13.97 16.23
N LEU A 375 -11.12 -12.65 16.07
CA LEU A 375 -12.25 -11.75 15.77
C LEU A 375 -12.58 -11.73 14.27
N LEU A 376 -11.62 -12.09 13.43
CA LEU A 376 -11.74 -12.08 11.97
C LEU A 376 -12.15 -13.45 11.38
N GLU A 377 -11.93 -14.52 12.14
CA GLU A 377 -12.49 -15.87 11.94
C GLU A 377 -13.94 -15.92 12.43
#